data_AF-X1LFM1-F1
#
_entry.id   AF-X1LFM1-F1
#
_cell.length_a   1.000
_cell.length_b   1.000
_cell.length_c   1.000
_cell.angle_alpha   90.00
_cell.angle_beta   90.00
_cell.angle_gamma   90.00
#
_symmetry.space_group_name_H-M   'P 1'
#
loop_
_entity.id
_entity.type
_entity.pdbx_description
1 polymer ?
#
loop_
_entity_poly.entity_id
_entity_poly.type
_entity_poly.pdbx_seq_one_letter_code
_entity_poly.pdbx_strand_id
1 'polypeptide(L)'
;DKRIVSNPVCSRQLAELSKGELAATKKAITSAIRYIKEYTGPSRIWFAYQNSLDEGRARLSKIVSELPVSEQTAKLLIDTLLRLDKRLCQGGVDDSNGTVGGFIYEVVDMLQEYAKLDPACIKAFRKLCNQSTCFGWEEPLVRIFDEQDVG
;
A
#
# COMPACT_ATOMS: atom_id res chain seq x y z
N ASP A 1 -16.10 17.02 12.46
CA ASP A 1 -16.02 16.66 11.03
C ASP A 1 -15.10 15.47 10.84
N LYS A 2 -15.62 14.32 10.40
CA LYS A 2 -14.79 13.16 10.08
C LYS A 2 -14.28 13.39 8.66
N ARG A 3 -13.04 13.86 8.50
CA ARG A 3 -12.37 13.83 7.19
C ARG A 3 -12.41 12.38 6.70
N ILE A 4 -13.27 12.11 5.73
CA ILE A 4 -13.21 10.88 4.95
C ILE A 4 -11.92 11.03 4.14
N VAL A 5 -10.83 10.46 4.65
CA VAL A 5 -9.60 10.30 3.88
C VAL A 5 -9.96 9.33 2.78
N SER A 6 -10.33 9.85 1.61
CA SER A 6 -10.57 9.00 0.45
C SER A 6 -9.24 8.36 0.07
N ASN A 7 -8.21 9.17 -0.17
CA ASN A 7 -6.94 8.69 -0.71
C ASN A 7 -5.84 8.76 0.36
N PRO A 8 -4.86 7.85 0.36
CA PRO A 8 -3.75 7.90 1.29
C PRO A 8 -2.93 9.18 1.08
N VAL A 9 -2.55 9.85 2.17
CA VAL A 9 -1.81 11.13 2.16
C VAL A 9 -0.55 11.02 2.99
N CYS A 10 0.59 11.49 2.47
CA CYS A 10 1.84 11.46 3.23
C CYS A 10 1.73 12.33 4.50
N SER A 11 2.02 11.75 5.67
CA SER A 11 1.99 12.48 6.95
C SER A 11 3.07 13.57 7.04
N ARG A 12 4.14 13.41 6.25
CA ARG A 12 5.36 14.23 6.24
C ARG A 12 6.11 14.30 7.58
N GLN A 13 5.74 13.47 8.56
CA GLN A 13 6.40 13.40 9.86
C GLN A 13 7.64 12.50 9.75
N LEU A 14 8.83 13.05 9.92
CA LEU A 14 10.08 12.27 9.90
C LEU A 14 10.31 11.61 11.27
N ALA A 15 10.03 10.30 11.37
CA ALA A 15 10.20 9.52 12.59
C ALA A 15 10.16 8.01 12.30
N GLU A 16 10.69 7.21 13.23
CA GLU A 16 10.40 5.78 13.27
C GLU A 16 9.28 5.47 14.26
N LEU A 17 8.54 4.40 14.00
CA LEU A 17 7.64 3.82 14.99
C LEU A 17 8.45 3.06 16.04
N SER A 18 8.02 3.15 17.30
CA SER A 18 8.50 2.21 18.32
C SER A 18 8.13 0.77 17.96
N LYS A 19 8.81 -0.21 18.55
CA LYS A 19 8.52 -1.63 18.33
C LYS A 19 7.04 -1.99 18.60
N GLY A 20 6.44 -1.38 19.62
CA GLY A 20 5.04 -1.59 19.99
C GLY A 20 4.08 -1.02 18.94
N GLU A 21 4.33 0.21 18.49
CA GLU A 21 3.54 0.86 17.44
C GLU A 21 3.67 0.11 16.12
N LEU A 22 4.89 -0.28 15.71
CA LEU A 22 5.11 -1.06 14.49
C LEU A 22 4.32 -2.38 14.51
N ALA A 23 4.31 -3.08 15.64
CA ALA A 23 3.53 -4.32 15.79
C ALA A 23 2.02 -4.06 15.72
N ALA A 24 1.54 -3.00 16.38
CA ALA A 24 0.13 -2.60 16.33
C ALA A 24 -0.29 -2.22 14.91
N THR A 25 0.53 -1.46 14.18
CA THR A 25 0.31 -1.08 12.79
C THR A 25 0.24 -2.29 11.87
N LYS A 26 1.20 -3.23 11.98
CA LYS A 26 1.16 -4.48 11.19
C LYS A 26 -0.12 -5.28 11.43
N LYS A 27 -0.60 -5.31 12.68
CA LYS A 27 -1.87 -5.96 13.05
C LYS A 27 -3.06 -5.21 12.45
N ALA A 28 -3.07 -3.88 12.49
CA ALA A 28 -4.11 -3.05 11.90
C ALA A 28 -4.21 -3.24 10.39
N ILE A 29 -3.07 -3.17 9.67
CA ILE A 29 -2.98 -3.45 8.22
C ILE A 29 -3.52 -4.85 7.92
N THR A 30 -3.09 -5.86 8.66
CA THR A 30 -3.55 -7.24 8.45
C THR A 30 -5.06 -7.38 8.68
N SER A 31 -5.61 -6.60 9.62
CA SER A 31 -7.05 -6.60 9.89
C SER A 31 -7.84 -5.90 8.77
N ALA A 32 -7.30 -4.82 8.20
CA ALA A 32 -7.88 -4.13 7.06
C ALA A 32 -7.84 -4.97 5.77
N ILE A 33 -6.73 -5.67 5.51
CA ILE A 33 -6.59 -6.56 4.33
C ILE A 33 -7.63 -7.70 4.32
N ARG A 34 -8.20 -8.10 5.46
CA ARG A 34 -9.24 -9.15 5.51
C ARG A 34 -10.52 -8.78 4.75
N TYR A 35 -10.75 -7.48 4.54
CA TYR A 35 -11.87 -6.98 3.76
C TYR A 35 -11.62 -7.11 2.24
N ILE A 36 -10.36 -7.20 1.82
CA ILE A 36 -9.93 -7.43 0.44
C ILE A 36 -9.80 -8.94 0.23
N LYS A 37 -10.89 -9.56 -0.22
CA LYS A 37 -11.03 -11.01 -0.37
C LYS A 37 -11.47 -11.38 -1.78
N GLU A 38 -11.35 -12.65 -2.11
CA GLU A 38 -11.82 -13.19 -3.37
C GLU A 38 -13.32 -13.01 -3.58
N TYR A 39 -13.73 -12.87 -4.83
CA TYR A 39 -15.12 -12.92 -5.23
C TYR A 39 -15.49 -14.36 -5.61
N THR A 40 -16.29 -15.03 -4.77
CA THR A 40 -16.69 -16.44 -4.98
C THR A 40 -18.19 -16.66 -5.01
N GLY A 41 -18.99 -15.58 -5.00
CA GLY A 41 -20.45 -15.68 -4.90
C GLY A 41 -21.20 -15.25 -6.16
N PRO A 42 -22.53 -15.38 -6.15
CA PRO A 42 -23.39 -14.98 -7.27
C PRO A 42 -23.47 -13.45 -7.41
N SER A 43 -23.86 -12.98 -8.60
CA SER A 43 -23.97 -11.54 -8.92
C SER A 43 -24.82 -10.73 -7.93
N ARG A 44 -25.82 -11.35 -7.26
CA ARG A 44 -26.63 -10.67 -6.23
C ARG A 44 -25.81 -10.15 -5.03
N ILE A 45 -24.63 -10.72 -4.75
CA ILE A 45 -23.74 -10.24 -3.68
C ILE A 45 -22.65 -9.29 -4.18
N TRP A 46 -22.65 -8.96 -5.47
CA TRP A 46 -21.64 -8.11 -6.11
C TRP A 46 -21.46 -6.77 -5.37
N PHE A 47 -22.54 -6.04 -5.11
CA PHE A 47 -22.45 -4.77 -4.40
C PHE A 47 -21.95 -4.91 -2.96
N ALA A 48 -22.37 -5.96 -2.26
CA ALA A 48 -21.87 -6.23 -0.90
C ALA A 48 -20.38 -6.58 -0.90
N TYR A 49 -19.92 -7.27 -1.95
CA TYR A 49 -18.51 -7.53 -2.18
C TYR A 49 -17.72 -6.24 -2.43
N GLN A 50 -18.20 -5.38 -3.33
CA GLN A 50 -17.56 -4.10 -3.62
C GLN A 50 -17.48 -3.19 -2.38
N ASN A 51 -18.57 -3.12 -1.60
CA ASN A 51 -18.57 -2.42 -0.31
C ASN A 51 -17.51 -2.97 0.68
N SER A 52 -17.22 -4.27 0.63
CA SER A 52 -16.14 -4.87 1.43
C SER A 52 -14.78 -4.39 0.94
N LEU A 53 -14.53 -4.34 -0.37
CA LEU A 53 -13.27 -3.80 -0.90
C LEU A 53 -13.08 -2.34 -0.50
N ASP A 54 -14.13 -1.53 -0.65
CA ASP A 54 -14.11 -0.10 -0.30
C ASP A 54 -13.81 0.12 1.19
N GLU A 55 -14.39 -0.68 2.08
CA GLU A 55 -14.10 -0.62 3.52
C GLU A 55 -12.64 -1.01 3.82
N GLY A 56 -12.12 -2.04 3.16
CA GLY A 56 -10.72 -2.45 3.27
C GLY A 56 -9.78 -1.33 2.83
N ARG A 57 -10.07 -0.74 1.67
CA ARG A 57 -9.33 0.39 1.10
C ARG A 57 -9.38 1.60 2.03
N ALA A 58 -10.55 2.02 2.50
CA ALA A 58 -10.69 3.17 3.39
C ALA A 58 -9.90 3.01 4.71
N ARG A 59 -9.93 1.81 5.29
CA ARG A 59 -9.14 1.50 6.50
C ARG A 59 -7.64 1.56 6.22
N LEU A 60 -7.20 0.98 5.11
CA LEU A 60 -5.80 1.04 4.71
C LEU A 60 -5.37 2.49 4.46
N SER A 61 -6.13 3.28 3.68
CA SER A 61 -5.88 4.70 3.42
C SER A 61 -5.68 5.47 4.72
N LYS A 62 -6.55 5.26 5.71
CA LYS A 62 -6.39 5.89 7.02
C LYS A 62 -5.08 5.48 7.71
N ILE A 63 -4.83 4.17 7.82
CA ILE A 63 -3.65 3.64 8.52
C ILE A 63 -2.36 4.16 7.89
N VAL A 64 -2.24 4.10 6.56
CA VAL A 64 -1.01 4.49 5.86
C VAL A 64 -0.77 6.00 5.90
N SER A 65 -1.85 6.81 5.95
CA SER A 65 -1.74 8.26 6.03
C SER A 65 -1.20 8.76 7.38
N GLU A 66 -1.33 7.94 8.42
CA GLU A 66 -0.87 8.26 9.78
C GLU A 66 0.58 7.79 10.01
N LEU A 67 1.20 7.07 9.06
CA LEU A 67 2.57 6.57 9.23
C LEU A 67 3.59 7.69 9.10
N PRO A 68 4.63 7.73 9.96
CA PRO A 68 5.74 8.62 9.76
C PRO A 68 6.60 8.16 8.57
N VAL A 69 7.32 9.09 7.97
CA VAL A 69 8.28 8.89 6.89
C VAL A 69 9.59 8.36 7.48
N SER A 70 9.93 7.11 7.14
CA SER A 70 11.22 6.48 7.44
C SER A 70 11.44 5.24 6.55
N GLU A 71 12.68 4.75 6.47
CA GLU A 71 12.99 3.46 5.82
C GLU A 71 12.14 2.31 6.41
N GLN A 72 11.89 2.33 7.73
CA GLN A 72 11.12 1.30 8.44
C GLN A 72 9.66 1.21 7.94
N THR A 73 8.99 2.36 7.80
CA THR A 73 7.60 2.42 7.33
C THR A 73 7.51 2.26 5.81
N ALA A 74 8.51 2.72 5.05
CA ALA A 74 8.61 2.45 3.61
C ALA A 74 8.65 0.93 3.33
N LYS A 75 9.48 0.17 4.07
CA LYS A 75 9.52 -1.30 3.98
C LYS A 75 8.16 -1.94 4.29
N LEU A 76 7.49 -1.44 5.33
CA LEU A 76 6.16 -1.93 5.72
C LEU A 76 5.12 -1.71 4.61
N LEU A 77 5.15 -0.56 3.94
CA LEU A 77 4.26 -0.24 2.84
C LEU A 77 4.54 -1.12 1.62
N ILE A 78 5.81 -1.30 1.23
CA ILE A 78 6.20 -2.20 0.13
C ILE A 78 5.72 -3.63 0.38
N ASP A 79 5.93 -4.15 1.60
CA ASP A 79 5.42 -5.47 1.98
C ASP A 79 3.90 -5.57 1.90
N THR A 80 3.20 -4.47 2.18
CA THR A 80 1.74 -4.38 2.07
C THR A 80 1.30 -4.39 0.61
N LEU A 81 1.95 -3.63 -0.27
CA LEU A 81 1.65 -3.60 -1.71
C LEU A 81 1.86 -4.96 -2.36
N LEU A 82 2.98 -5.62 -2.10
CA LEU A 82 3.26 -6.97 -2.61
C LEU A 82 2.20 -8.01 -2.16
N ARG A 83 1.64 -7.85 -0.95
CA ARG A 83 0.55 -8.72 -0.47
C ARG A 83 -0.77 -8.44 -1.19
N LEU A 84 -1.05 -7.19 -1.54
CA LEU A 84 -2.25 -6.80 -2.28
C LEU A 84 -2.14 -7.24 -3.74
N ASP A 85 -1.00 -7.00 -4.37
CA ASP A 85 -0.68 -7.46 -5.72
C ASP A 85 -0.90 -8.97 -5.85
N LYS A 86 -0.32 -9.77 -4.95
CA LYS A 86 -0.56 -11.23 -4.93
C LYS A 86 -2.05 -11.60 -4.85
N ARG A 87 -2.86 -10.83 -4.13
CA ARG A 87 -4.31 -11.09 -4.03
C ARG A 87 -5.05 -10.76 -5.32
N LEU A 88 -4.64 -9.72 -6.03
CA LEU A 88 -5.19 -9.37 -7.34
C LEU A 88 -4.86 -10.45 -8.38
N CYS A 89 -3.61 -10.91 -8.42
CA CYS A 89 -3.17 -11.78 -9.51
C CYS A 89 -3.46 -13.26 -9.29
N GLN A 90 -3.42 -13.71 -8.03
CA GLN A 90 -3.48 -15.14 -7.67
C GLN A 90 -4.57 -15.43 -6.64
N GLY A 91 -5.17 -14.41 -6.04
CA GLY A 91 -6.06 -14.54 -4.89
C GLY A 91 -7.53 -14.30 -5.20
N GLY A 92 -7.94 -14.32 -6.48
CA GLY A 92 -9.35 -14.27 -6.89
C GLY A 92 -10.08 -12.97 -6.54
N VAL A 93 -9.37 -11.90 -6.18
CA VAL A 93 -9.97 -10.58 -5.97
C VAL A 93 -10.42 -10.04 -7.32
N ASP A 94 -11.71 -9.72 -7.42
CA ASP A 94 -12.27 -9.03 -8.57
C ASP A 94 -12.19 -7.51 -8.35
N ASP A 95 -11.21 -6.89 -8.96
CA ASP A 95 -10.96 -5.45 -8.87
C ASP A 95 -11.44 -4.69 -10.11
N SER A 96 -12.52 -5.14 -10.75
CA SER A 96 -13.03 -4.53 -11.99
C SER A 96 -13.44 -3.05 -11.84
N ASN A 97 -13.64 -2.55 -10.61
CA ASN A 97 -13.89 -1.13 -10.33
C ASN A 97 -12.63 -0.35 -9.93
N GLY A 98 -11.47 -1.01 -9.86
CA GLY A 98 -10.17 -0.41 -9.59
C GLY A 98 -9.95 0.05 -8.14
N THR A 99 -10.76 -0.40 -7.17
CA THR A 99 -10.63 0.03 -5.76
C THR A 99 -9.27 -0.33 -5.18
N VAL A 100 -8.80 -1.57 -5.36
CA VAL A 100 -7.56 -2.07 -4.77
C VAL A 100 -6.35 -1.65 -5.60
N GLY A 101 -6.41 -1.77 -6.92
CA GLY A 101 -5.37 -1.34 -7.84
C GLY A 101 -5.13 0.17 -7.74
N GLY A 102 -6.20 0.97 -7.69
CA GLY A 102 -6.11 2.42 -7.46
C GLY A 102 -5.40 2.75 -6.15
N PHE A 103 -5.75 2.06 -5.06
CA PHE A 103 -5.04 2.23 -3.79
C PHE A 103 -3.54 1.88 -3.87
N ILE A 104 -3.15 0.85 -4.64
CA ILE A 104 -1.73 0.51 -4.83
C ILE A 104 -0.97 1.69 -5.45
N TYR A 105 -1.47 2.26 -6.55
CA TYR A 105 -0.84 3.41 -7.20
C TYR A 105 -0.78 4.64 -6.29
N GLU A 106 -1.84 4.92 -5.52
CA GLU A 106 -1.84 6.02 -4.57
C GLU A 106 -0.76 5.86 -3.48
N VAL A 107 -0.51 4.64 -3.01
CA VAL A 107 0.60 4.37 -2.06
C VAL A 107 1.96 4.44 -2.74
N VAL A 108 2.08 4.07 -4.02
CA VAL A 108 3.31 4.26 -4.80
C VAL A 108 3.65 5.75 -4.91
N ASP A 109 2.68 6.61 -5.19
CA ASP A 109 2.86 8.06 -5.20
C ASP A 109 3.32 8.59 -3.84
N MET A 110 2.71 8.11 -2.76
CA MET A 110 3.16 8.40 -1.39
C MET A 110 4.62 7.95 -1.14
N LEU A 111 5.03 6.77 -1.61
CA LEU A 111 6.40 6.28 -1.45
C LEU A 111 7.41 7.12 -2.26
N GLN A 112 7.02 7.64 -3.43
CA GLN A 112 7.83 8.61 -4.17
C GLN A 112 8.01 9.92 -3.36
N GLU A 113 6.98 10.36 -2.62
CA GLU A 113 7.12 11.48 -1.69
C GLU A 113 8.02 11.15 -0.50
N TYR A 114 7.95 9.94 0.05
CA TYR A 114 8.85 9.48 1.12
C TYR A 114 10.31 9.61 0.68
N ALA A 115 10.64 9.15 -0.53
CA ALA A 115 12.00 9.24 -1.06
C ALA A 115 12.51 10.69 -1.22
N LYS A 116 11.62 11.65 -1.52
CA LYS A 116 11.96 13.08 -1.59
C LYS A 116 12.22 13.68 -0.21
N LEU A 117 11.50 13.22 0.82
CA LEU A 117 11.59 13.73 2.20
C LEU A 117 12.74 13.09 2.99
N ASP A 118 12.95 11.79 2.79
CA ASP A 118 14.01 11.01 3.43
C ASP A 118 14.61 10.03 2.39
N PRO A 119 15.77 10.37 1.80
CA PRO A 119 16.46 9.50 0.84
C PRO A 119 16.83 8.11 1.39
N ALA A 120 16.86 7.90 2.70
CA ALA A 120 17.06 6.57 3.27
C ALA A 120 15.91 5.60 2.92
N CYS A 121 14.71 6.13 2.65
CA CYS A 121 13.56 5.34 2.21
C CYS A 121 13.84 4.59 0.90
N ILE A 122 14.70 5.11 0.02
CA ILE A 122 15.03 4.49 -1.26
C ILE A 122 15.65 3.10 -1.07
N LYS A 123 16.36 2.86 0.04
CA LYS A 123 16.91 1.54 0.38
C LYS A 123 15.82 0.46 0.48
N ALA A 124 14.59 0.83 0.84
CA ALA A 124 13.48 -0.09 0.90
C ALA A 124 13.06 -0.57 -0.51
N PHE A 125 13.23 0.26 -1.55
CA PHE A 125 12.86 -0.05 -2.93
C PHE A 125 13.71 -1.14 -3.56
N ARG A 126 14.93 -1.39 -3.03
CA ARG A 126 15.77 -2.52 -3.43
C ARG A 126 15.02 -3.85 -3.47
N LYS A 127 14.03 -4.04 -2.58
CA LYS A 127 13.22 -5.26 -2.54
C LYS A 127 12.43 -5.50 -3.84
N LEU A 128 12.09 -4.43 -4.55
CA LEU A 128 11.32 -4.46 -5.80
C LEU A 128 12.22 -4.75 -7.01
N CYS A 129 13.53 -4.51 -6.91
CA CYS A 129 14.47 -4.84 -7.98
C CYS A 129 14.38 -6.33 -8.33
N ASN A 130 14.22 -6.63 -9.61
CA ASN A 130 14.03 -7.99 -10.15
C ASN A 130 12.69 -8.67 -9.76
N GLN A 131 11.73 -7.93 -9.23
CA GLN A 131 10.34 -8.39 -9.16
C GLN A 131 9.57 -7.86 -10.35
N SER A 132 8.63 -8.67 -10.86
CA SER A 132 7.62 -8.23 -11.82
C SER A 132 6.27 -8.33 -11.12
N THR A 133 5.65 -7.17 -10.88
CA THR A 133 4.28 -7.10 -10.35
C THR A 133 3.30 -7.14 -11.50
N CYS A 134 2.03 -7.43 -11.21
CA CYS A 134 1.06 -7.73 -12.27
C CYS A 134 0.62 -6.50 -13.08
N PHE A 135 0.99 -5.31 -12.63
CA PHE A 135 0.58 -4.04 -13.24
C PHE A 135 1.73 -3.02 -13.36
N GLY A 136 2.98 -3.44 -13.13
CA GLY A 136 4.16 -2.57 -13.26
C GLY A 136 4.19 -1.40 -12.26
N TRP A 137 3.46 -1.48 -11.15
CA TRP A 137 3.39 -0.36 -10.18
C TRP A 137 4.73 -0.13 -9.47
N GLU A 138 5.64 -1.10 -9.48
CA GLU A 138 6.99 -1.03 -8.93
C GLU A 138 7.94 -0.17 -9.75
N GLU A 139 7.69 -0.05 -11.06
CA GLU A 139 8.58 0.63 -12.02
C GLU A 139 9.05 2.02 -11.57
N PRO A 140 8.17 2.95 -11.13
CA PRO A 140 8.61 4.27 -10.67
C PRO A 140 9.52 4.22 -9.43
N LEU A 141 9.33 3.24 -8.53
CA LEU A 141 10.15 3.09 -7.33
C LEU A 141 11.50 2.45 -7.64
N VAL A 142 11.53 1.47 -8.55
CA VAL A 142 12.76 0.84 -9.05
C VAL A 142 13.61 1.88 -9.77
N ARG A 143 13.01 2.71 -10.63
CA ARG A 143 13.73 3.80 -11.31
C ARG A 143 14.41 4.76 -10.33
N ILE A 144 13.72 5.17 -9.26
CA ILE A 144 14.32 6.03 -8.22
C ILE A 144 15.51 5.34 -7.54
N PHE A 145 15.42 4.04 -7.30
CA PHE A 145 16.52 3.26 -6.74
C PHE A 145 17.72 3.19 -7.70
N ASP A 146 17.49 2.88 -8.97
CA ASP A 146 18.55 2.76 -9.97
C ASP A 146 19.26 4.11 -10.23
N GLU A 147 18.52 5.22 -10.27
CA GLU A 147 19.07 6.56 -10.41
C GLU A 147 19.96 6.97 -9.22
N GLN A 148 19.69 6.44 -8.01
CA GLN A 148 20.52 6.69 -6.83
C GLN A 148 21.81 5.85 -6.84
N ASP A 149 21.79 4.62 -7.36
CA ASP A 149 22.94 3.70 -7.35
C ASP A 149 24.01 4.07 -8.40
N VAL A 150 23.64 4.88 -9.39
CA VAL A 150 24.54 5.37 -10.46
C VAL A 150 25.31 6.64 -10.06
N GLY A 151 24.96 7.28 -8.94
CA GLY A 151 25.60 8.50 -8.42
C GLY A 151 26.59 8.28 -7.30
#